data_AF-A0A1H9UC21-F1
#
_entry.id   AF-A0A1H9UC21-F1
#
_cell.length_a   1.000
_cell.length_b   1.000
_cell.length_c   1.000
_cell.angle_alpha   90.00
_cell.angle_beta   90.00
_cell.angle_gamma   90.00
#
_symmetry.space_group_name_H-M   'P 1'
#
loop_
_entity.id
_entity.type
_entity.pdbx_description
1 polymer ?
#
loop_
_entity_poly.entity_id
_entity_poly.type
_entity_poly.pdbx_seq_one_letter_code
_entity_poly.pdbx_strand_id
1 'polypeptide(L)'
;MKILCVCGMGFGSSLMLKMTVEKVIQKKGLNAEAEATDIGTASGTQADLILTNNEFASQLEGGSVPVKAVMNMASEDEVEKAIDEYLDSK
;
A
#
# COMPACT_ATOMS: atom_id res chain seq x y z
N MET A 1 -2.86 -10.65 -6.45
CA MET A 1 -2.92 -9.18 -6.32
C MET A 1 -1.57 -8.66 -5.87
N LYS A 2 -1.05 -7.58 -6.45
CA LYS A 2 0.23 -6.97 -6.05
C LYS A 2 0.02 -5.60 -5.42
N ILE A 3 0.47 -5.43 -4.17
CA ILE A 3 0.34 -4.19 -3.40
C ILE A 3 1.74 -3.56 -3.22
N LEU A 4 1.92 -2.32 -3.68
CA LEU A 4 3.14 -1.56 -3.41
C LEU A 4 2.99 -0.72 -2.15
N CYS A 5 3.98 -0.78 -1.28
CA CYS A 5 4.05 -0.01 -0.04
C CYS A 5 5.10 1.08 -0.21
N VAL A 6 4.67 2.35 -0.18
CA VAL A 6 5.51 3.51 -0.43
C VAL A 6 5.34 4.52 0.69
N CYS A 7 6.40 4.86 1.40
CA CYS A 7 6.38 5.99 2.34
C CYS A 7 7.71 6.72 2.21
N GLY A 8 7.67 7.90 1.59
CA GLY A 8 8.86 8.72 1.33
C GLY A 8 9.55 9.31 2.57
N MET A 9 9.27 8.80 3.77
CA MET A 9 10.04 9.06 4.99
C MET A 9 11.24 8.11 5.15
N GLY A 10 11.52 7.24 4.16
CA GLY A 10 12.68 6.36 4.10
C GLY A 10 12.31 4.87 4.04
N PHE A 11 13.27 4.02 3.62
CA PHE A 11 13.03 2.59 3.34
C PHE A 11 12.43 1.81 4.53
N GLY A 12 12.80 2.17 5.76
CA GLY A 12 12.27 1.53 6.97
C GLY A 12 10.76 1.72 7.17
N SER A 13 10.21 2.86 6.75
CA SER A 13 8.76 3.09 6.81
C SER A 13 8.03 2.23 5.78
N SER A 14 8.56 2.11 4.55
CA SER A 14 7.97 1.22 3.52
C SER A 14 7.98 -0.24 3.94
N LEU A 15 9.04 -0.67 4.64
CA LEU A 15 9.11 -2.01 5.23
C LEU A 15 8.06 -2.22 6.32
N MET A 16 7.86 -1.26 7.22
CA MET A 16 6.84 -1.37 8.27
C MET A 16 5.44 -1.54 7.65
N LEU A 17 5.10 -0.71 6.68
CA LEU A 17 3.82 -0.81 5.98
C LEU A 17 3.68 -2.17 5.28
N LYS A 18 4.72 -2.63 4.58
CA LYS A 18 4.76 -3.97 3.97
C LYS A 18 4.47 -5.07 5.00
N MET A 19 5.12 -5.04 6.16
CA MET A 19 4.92 -6.06 7.20
C MET A 19 3.48 -6.07 7.71
N THR A 20 2.86 -4.90 7.91
CA THR A 20 1.45 -4.80 8.31
C THR A 20 0.52 -5.32 7.23
N VAL A 21 0.78 -4.98 5.96
CA VAL A 21 0.01 -5.49 4.81
C VAL A 21 0.12 -7.01 4.72
N GLU A 22 1.32 -7.58 4.85
CA GLU A 22 1.52 -9.04 4.82
C GLU A 22 0.72 -9.76 5.91
N LYS A 23 0.66 -9.19 7.14
CA LYS A 23 -0.18 -9.73 8.21
C LYS A 23 -1.66 -9.71 7.85
N VAL A 24 -2.15 -8.59 7.31
CA VAL A 24 -3.56 -8.45 6.91
C VAL A 24 -3.90 -9.43 5.79
N ILE A 25 -3.04 -9.55 4.77
CA ILE A 25 -3.18 -10.53 3.68
C ILE A 25 -3.31 -11.95 4.24
N GLN A 26 -2.40 -12.34 5.15
CA GLN A 26 -2.43 -13.67 5.78
C GLN A 26 -3.68 -13.87 6.64
N LYS A 27 -4.04 -12.89 7.47
CA LYS A 27 -5.23 -12.91 8.34
C LYS A 27 -6.52 -13.12 7.55
N LYS A 28 -6.63 -12.48 6.37
CA LYS A 28 -7.81 -12.57 5.50
C LYS A 28 -7.75 -13.71 4.49
N GLY A 29 -6.63 -14.43 4.39
CA GLY A 29 -6.42 -15.47 3.38
C GLY A 29 -6.44 -14.95 1.94
N LEU A 30 -6.02 -13.70 1.73
CA LEU A 30 -6.00 -13.08 0.40
C LEU A 30 -4.85 -13.63 -0.44
N ASN A 31 -5.09 -13.86 -1.74
CA ASN A 31 -4.03 -14.19 -2.69
C ASN A 31 -3.34 -12.91 -3.19
N ALA A 32 -2.58 -12.28 -2.30
CA ALA A 32 -1.91 -11.02 -2.54
C ALA A 32 -0.45 -11.05 -2.07
N GLU A 33 0.38 -10.19 -2.67
CA GLU A 33 1.79 -9.99 -2.33
C GLU A 33 2.05 -8.51 -2.09
N ALA A 34 2.88 -8.19 -1.10
CA ALA A 34 3.26 -6.83 -0.76
C ALA A 34 4.75 -6.59 -1.05
N GLU A 35 5.07 -5.48 -1.71
CA GLU A 35 6.44 -5.08 -2.02
C GLU A 35 6.68 -3.65 -1.54
N ALA A 36 7.77 -3.44 -0.80
CA ALA A 36 8.18 -2.11 -0.35
C ALA A 36 9.04 -1.46 -1.43
N THR A 37 8.69 -0.24 -1.83
CA THR A 37 9.45 0.51 -2.84
C THR A 37 9.51 2.01 -2.51
N ASP A 38 10.32 2.75 -3.27
CA ASP A 38 10.40 4.20 -3.18
C ASP A 38 9.43 4.88 -4.18
N ILE A 39 9.20 6.18 -3.98
CA ILE A 39 8.22 6.93 -4.78
C ILE A 39 8.60 7.08 -6.26
N GLY A 40 9.90 7.13 -6.57
CA GLY A 40 10.38 7.23 -7.93
C GLY A 40 10.20 5.93 -8.70
N THR A 41 10.36 4.80 -8.02
CA THR A 41 10.16 3.46 -8.60
C THR A 41 8.69 3.07 -8.67
N ALA A 42 7.86 3.52 -7.72
CA ALA A 42 6.44 3.16 -7.61
C ALA A 42 5.64 3.45 -8.89
N SER A 43 5.81 4.63 -9.48
CA SER A 43 5.04 5.07 -10.66
C SER A 43 5.30 4.22 -11.92
N GLY A 44 6.46 3.55 -12.00
CA GLY A 44 6.83 2.68 -13.12
C GLY A 44 6.62 1.19 -12.85
N THR A 45 6.24 0.82 -11.62
CA THR A 45 6.11 -0.58 -11.21
C THR A 45 4.68 -1.06 -11.41
N GLN A 46 4.51 -2.22 -12.07
CA GLN A 46 3.19 -2.82 -12.21
C GLN A 46 2.67 -3.28 -10.85
N ALA A 47 1.46 -2.83 -10.50
CA ALA A 47 0.77 -3.18 -9.27
C ALA A 47 -0.75 -3.02 -9.42
N ASP A 48 -1.48 -3.68 -8.53
CA ASP A 48 -2.93 -3.58 -8.43
C ASP A 48 -3.36 -2.42 -7.52
N LEU A 49 -2.55 -2.12 -6.50
CA LEU A 49 -2.81 -1.11 -5.46
C LEU A 49 -1.50 -0.51 -4.96
N ILE A 50 -1.48 0.79 -4.69
CA ILE A 50 -0.41 1.46 -3.95
C ILE A 50 -0.96 1.89 -2.59
N LEU A 51 -0.33 1.43 -1.51
CA LEU A 51 -0.55 1.91 -0.14
C LEU A 51 0.56 2.87 0.25
N THR A 52 0.16 4.02 0.75
CA THR A 52 1.08 5.10 1.14
C THR A 52 0.54 5.93 2.29
N ASN A 53 1.26 6.97 2.72
CA ASN A 53 0.73 7.93 3.69
C ASN A 53 -0.01 9.08 2.95
N ASN A 54 -0.73 9.91 3.71
CA ASN A 54 -1.44 11.06 3.12
C ASN A 54 -0.51 12.06 2.43
N GLU A 55 0.74 12.17 2.86
CA GLU A 55 1.72 13.11 2.30
C GLU A 55 2.12 12.74 0.87
N PHE A 56 2.30 11.45 0.58
CA PHE A 56 2.73 10.96 -0.72
C PHE A 56 1.57 10.47 -1.60
N ALA A 57 0.36 10.34 -1.05
CA ALA A 57 -0.83 9.99 -1.80
C ALA A 57 -1.02 10.90 -3.02
N SER A 58 -1.03 12.22 -2.80
CA SER A 58 -1.21 13.20 -3.88
C SER A 58 -0.05 13.27 -4.89
N GLN A 59 1.13 12.77 -4.54
CA GLN A 59 2.27 12.68 -5.47
C GLN A 59 2.19 11.44 -6.36
N LEU A 60 1.52 10.40 -5.90
CA LEU A 60 1.30 9.14 -6.61
C LEU A 60 -0.05 9.13 -7.34
N GLU A 61 -0.97 10.01 -6.96
CA GLU A 61 -2.22 10.29 -7.67
C GLU A 61 -1.92 10.78 -9.11
N GLY A 62 -2.68 10.25 -10.08
CA GLY A 62 -2.49 10.55 -11.51
C GLY A 62 -1.88 9.41 -12.33
N GLY A 63 -1.42 8.34 -11.69
CA GLY A 63 -1.06 7.09 -12.35
C GLY A 63 -2.26 6.20 -12.70
N SER A 64 -2.00 5.10 -13.40
CA SER A 64 -3.00 4.08 -13.76
C SER A 64 -3.36 3.13 -12.61
N VAL A 65 -2.61 3.18 -11.51
CA VAL A 65 -2.76 2.30 -10.35
C VAL A 65 -3.48 3.07 -9.24
N PRO A 66 -4.53 2.53 -8.63
CA PRO A 66 -5.21 3.19 -7.53
C PRO A 66 -4.31 3.35 -6.31
N VAL A 67 -4.42 4.50 -5.66
CA VAL A 67 -3.64 4.88 -4.48
C VAL A 67 -4.57 4.98 -3.28
N LYS A 68 -4.20 4.35 -2.17
CA LYS A 68 -4.90 4.44 -0.89
C LYS A 68 -3.94 4.91 0.20
N ALA A 69 -4.38 5.91 0.95
CA ALA A 69 -3.60 6.48 2.05
C ALA A 69 -3.96 5.82 3.38
N VAL A 70 -2.95 5.53 4.19
CA VAL A 70 -3.08 5.13 5.60
C VAL A 70 -2.40 6.16 6.49
N MET A 71 -2.97 6.45 7.66
CA MET A 71 -2.34 7.37 8.62
C MET A 71 -1.33 6.62 9.48
N ASN A 72 -1.71 5.44 9.98
CA ASN A 72 -0.88 4.60 10.81
C ASN A 72 -0.46 3.33 10.07
N MET A 73 0.78 3.30 9.60
CA MET A 73 1.35 2.16 8.86
C MET A 73 1.46 0.86 9.69
N ALA A 74 1.40 0.95 11.02
CA ALA A 74 1.41 -0.19 11.93
C ALA A 74 0.00 -0.65 12.33
N SER A 75 -1.04 0.09 11.95
CA SER A 75 -2.43 -0.25 12.24
C SER A 75 -2.96 -1.26 11.23
N GLU A 76 -3.07 -2.53 11.66
CA GLU A 76 -3.67 -3.58 10.85
C GLU A 76 -5.11 -3.24 10.46
N ASP A 77 -5.88 -2.58 11.33
CA ASP A 77 -7.27 -2.19 11.06
C ASP A 77 -7.39 -1.11 9.98
N GLU A 78 -6.47 -0.13 9.95
CA GLU A 78 -6.45 0.90 8.90
C GLU A 78 -6.04 0.31 7.55
N VAL A 79 -5.01 -0.53 7.55
CA VAL A 79 -4.53 -1.21 6.35
C VAL A 79 -5.60 -2.17 5.80
N GLU A 80 -6.27 -2.91 6.69
CA GLU A 80 -7.38 -3.80 6.33
C GLU A 80 -8.52 -3.03 5.68
N LYS A 81 -8.96 -1.91 6.28
CA LYS A 81 -9.96 -1.04 5.65
C LYS A 81 -9.54 -0.53 4.27
N ALA A 82 -8.30 -0.06 4.13
CA ALA A 82 -7.82 0.46 2.85
C ALA A 82 -7.82 -0.62 1.74
N ILE A 83 -7.46 -1.86 2.09
CA ILE A 83 -7.50 -3.01 1.18
C ILE A 83 -8.95 -3.40 0.86
N ASP A 84 -9.84 -3.41 1.86
CA ASP A 84 -11.25 -3.75 1.66
C ASP A 84 -11.97 -2.75 0.77
N GLU A 85 -11.76 -1.45 0.99
CA GLU A 85 -12.31 -0.41 0.11
C GLU A 85 -11.83 -0.55 -1.34
N TYR A 86 -10.59 -1.02 -1.54
CA TYR A 86 -10.07 -1.31 -2.87
C TYR A 86 -10.73 -2.54 -3.49
N LEU A 87 -10.95 -3.59 -2.71
CA LEU A 87 -11.62 -4.81 -3.15
C LEU A 87 -13.10 -4.55 -3.50
N ASP A 88 -13.80 -3.75 -2.70
CA ASP A 88 -15.23 -3.43 -2.87
C ASP A 88 -15.48 -2.45 -4.03
N SER A 89 -14.46 -1.72 -4.48
CA SER A 89 -14.55 -0.80 -5.62
C SER A 89 -14.25 -1.45 -6.98
N LYS A 90 -14.01 -2.77 -7.00
CA LYS A 90 -13.83 -3.60 -8.20
C LYS A 90 -15.06 -4.45 -8.49
#